data_AF-A0A8J2VZ84-F1
#
_entry.id   AF-A0A8J2VZ84-F1
#
_cell.length_a   1.000
_cell.length_b   1.000
_cell.length_c   1.000
_cell.angle_alpha   90.00
_cell.angle_beta   90.00
_cell.angle_gamma   90.00
#
_symmetry.space_group_name_H-M   'P 1'
#
loop_
_entity.id
_entity.type
_entity.pdbx_description
1 polymer ?
#
loop_
_entity_poly.entity_id
_entity_poly.type
_entity_poly.pdbx_seq_one_letter_code
_entity_poly.pdbx_strand_id
1 'polypeptide(L)'
;MFFKQFTSTSIGLSSRMTLILALTLLLAIGHETASVSPILTDEESSFTSSEYYSSVETEMNITPPPPAVALDFVYHNYTALTDFLKNVSFYYPGLTHLYSIGQSVLKRELWVLAVSSTPDRHVAGKPEMKYVGNIHGNEPVSKEILLHLILHLVSRYGHDPVITLLLDHSRIHFLVSMNPDGFEKSSEGTCSNDKGRQNQKDFDLNRNFPDHFQHNHFQLQPETKAVIQWMKNVPFVLSAGLHGGALVASYPLQRHNELLFTALHMHDREENPTPDDDVFRHLATVYAKNHATMWMGKPCKPKSESFVGGIVNGAKWYTFVGGMQDYNYVFHGTMEITLEVSCCKHPMASTLRQHWQDNRNALILYMYEALRGVKGFVMDEESGLPVRGAQMHIKGRQREFNTTIDGEYWRILLNGSYILQVSAEGYEPYEEPFEVMGDEATVLNVTLRRLAVSLSSTSSSPTLVPLGTVEDALITGSTTVSIPTDDDFSGDGNHNTQHPNGVNPNNSITTITSVTMATLILEAATSNNETTSNDLPSTNPSNAAAVTGSTSNIGSNEEDDDEDDGDEDNAPTNNNPDGLEPRAGAVTSVASSGGGGGGITMRLCLAIAACTFIMKPFD
;
A
#
# COMPACT_ATOMS: atom_id res chain seq x y z
N MET A 1 -43.53 -47.34 46.76
CA MET A 1 -43.45 -47.89 48.13
C MET A 1 -42.86 -49.30 48.07
N PHE A 2 -42.44 -49.83 49.23
CA PHE A 2 -41.83 -51.16 49.43
C PHE A 2 -40.47 -51.43 48.79
N PHE A 3 -39.42 -51.25 49.60
CA PHE A 3 -38.23 -52.10 49.57
C PHE A 3 -38.54 -53.42 50.31
N LYS A 4 -37.93 -54.53 49.91
CA LYS A 4 -37.90 -55.77 50.74
C LYS A 4 -36.62 -56.59 50.52
N GLN A 5 -35.58 -56.24 51.27
CA GLN A 5 -34.90 -57.15 52.21
C GLN A 5 -34.81 -58.65 51.83
N PHE A 6 -33.60 -59.18 51.56
CA PHE A 6 -32.91 -60.19 52.41
C PHE A 6 -31.54 -60.69 51.85
N THR A 7 -30.56 -60.81 52.75
CA THR A 7 -29.35 -61.69 52.81
C THR A 7 -28.60 -62.23 51.56
N SER A 8 -27.29 -61.96 51.54
CA SER A 8 -26.13 -62.92 51.51
C SER A 8 -26.44 -64.43 51.41
N THR A 9 -25.66 -65.31 50.74
CA THR A 9 -24.18 -65.40 50.72
C THR A 9 -23.62 -66.30 49.58
N SER A 10 -22.37 -66.02 49.17
CA SER A 10 -21.36 -66.96 48.60
C SER A 10 -21.34 -67.26 47.08
N ILE A 11 -20.15 -67.69 46.64
CA ILE A 11 -19.71 -68.08 45.27
C ILE A 11 -19.67 -66.89 44.26
N GLY A 12 -18.62 -66.67 43.46
CA GLY A 12 -17.29 -67.29 43.41
C GLY A 12 -16.61 -67.13 42.03
N LEU A 13 -15.51 -66.38 41.96
CA LEU A 13 -14.57 -66.21 40.83
C LEU A 13 -15.16 -65.85 39.43
N SER A 14 -14.92 -64.62 38.96
CA SER A 14 -14.02 -64.36 37.81
C SER A 14 -13.76 -62.85 37.62
N SER A 15 -12.66 -62.47 36.98
CA SER A 15 -12.25 -61.07 36.74
C SER A 15 -13.18 -60.38 35.74
N ARG A 16 -13.88 -59.30 36.12
CA ARG A 16 -13.41 -57.91 36.24
C ARG A 16 -13.09 -57.21 34.90
N MET A 17 -14.15 -56.73 34.28
CA MET A 17 -14.16 -55.44 33.56
C MET A 17 -14.18 -54.28 34.59
N THR A 18 -14.36 -53.03 34.13
CA THR A 18 -14.44 -51.78 34.93
C THR A 18 -13.06 -51.32 35.47
N LEU A 19 -12.34 -50.34 34.92
CA LEU A 19 -12.66 -49.07 34.23
C LEU A 19 -13.00 -47.90 35.19
N ILE A 20 -12.07 -46.95 35.31
CA ILE A 20 -12.22 -45.51 35.66
C ILE A 20 -12.96 -45.16 36.98
N LEU A 21 -12.22 -44.69 38.00
CA LEU A 21 -12.25 -43.29 38.48
C LEU A 21 -11.28 -42.99 39.65
N ALA A 22 -10.82 -41.73 39.69
CA ALA A 22 -10.36 -40.93 40.86
C ALA A 22 -9.12 -41.36 41.71
N LEU A 23 -8.03 -40.62 41.48
CA LEU A 23 -7.17 -39.93 42.47
C LEU A 23 -6.61 -40.69 43.71
N THR A 24 -5.29 -40.90 43.72
CA THR A 24 -4.34 -40.39 44.74
C THR A 24 -2.91 -40.58 44.20
N LEU A 25 -2.21 -39.53 43.78
CA LEU A 25 -1.39 -38.58 44.57
C LEU A 25 0.07 -39.07 44.78
N LEU A 26 0.98 -38.44 44.02
CA LEU A 26 2.46 -38.35 44.12
C LEU A 26 3.27 -39.43 44.87
N LEU A 27 4.24 -40.02 44.15
CA LEU A 27 5.71 -40.01 44.39
C LEU A 27 6.34 -41.08 43.44
N ALA A 28 7.01 -40.74 42.33
CA ALA A 28 8.35 -40.13 42.18
C ALA A 28 9.50 -41.17 42.15
N ILE A 29 10.56 -40.88 41.37
CA ILE A 29 11.71 -41.77 41.00
C ILE A 29 11.28 -42.87 39.98
N GLY A 30 12.04 -43.19 38.92
CA GLY A 30 13.25 -42.57 38.35
C GLY A 30 14.04 -43.54 37.44
N HIS A 31 14.76 -42.99 36.44
CA HIS A 31 15.64 -43.65 35.45
C HIS A 31 15.05 -44.54 34.33
N GLU A 32 15.23 -44.05 33.10
CA GLU A 32 15.75 -44.72 31.89
C GLU A 32 15.29 -46.13 31.46
N THR A 33 14.74 -46.22 30.26
CA THR A 33 15.47 -46.79 29.09
C THR A 33 14.83 -46.31 27.77
N ALA A 34 15.57 -46.36 26.66
CA ALA A 34 15.25 -45.60 25.45
C ALA A 34 14.40 -46.34 24.40
N SER A 35 13.58 -45.57 23.67
CA SER A 35 13.16 -45.86 22.28
C SER A 35 13.45 -44.63 21.41
N VAL A 36 13.80 -44.84 20.15
CA VAL A 36 14.39 -43.82 19.26
C VAL A 36 13.46 -43.49 18.08
N SER A 37 13.54 -42.23 17.63
CA SER A 37 12.96 -41.62 16.41
C SER A 37 11.63 -40.87 16.60
N PRO A 38 11.37 -39.79 15.83
CA PRO A 38 12.27 -39.05 14.91
C PRO A 38 12.79 -37.73 15.53
N ILE A 39 13.74 -37.09 14.85
CA ILE A 39 14.03 -35.65 15.03
C ILE A 39 13.43 -34.92 13.82
N LEU A 40 12.44 -34.06 14.07
CA LEU A 40 12.01 -32.97 13.21
C LEU A 40 11.89 -31.75 14.13
N THR A 41 12.57 -30.66 13.79
CA THR A 41 12.65 -29.44 14.60
C THR A 41 11.86 -28.32 13.94
N ASP A 42 10.54 -28.46 13.96
CA ASP A 42 9.61 -27.45 13.46
C ASP A 42 9.11 -26.61 14.65
N GLU A 43 9.94 -25.65 15.10
CA GLU A 43 9.52 -24.54 15.95
C GLU A 43 9.55 -23.22 15.16
N GLU A 44 8.76 -23.13 14.08
CA GLU A 44 8.25 -21.83 13.63
C GLU A 44 7.05 -21.49 14.53
N SER A 45 7.25 -20.56 15.48
CA SER A 45 6.20 -20.13 16.39
C SER A 45 5.25 -19.16 15.70
N SER A 46 4.03 -19.61 15.38
CA SER A 46 3.04 -18.82 14.65
C SER A 46 2.56 -17.60 15.44
N PHE A 47 3.13 -16.42 15.17
CA PHE A 47 2.95 -15.24 16.00
C PHE A 47 1.59 -14.57 15.77
N THR A 48 0.66 -14.77 16.70
CA THR A 48 -0.70 -14.25 16.56
C THR A 48 -0.81 -12.75 16.87
N SER A 49 -1.87 -12.11 16.34
CA SER A 49 -2.27 -10.76 16.76
C SER A 49 -2.50 -10.61 18.27
N SER A 50 -2.73 -11.70 19.02
CA SER A 50 -2.78 -11.71 20.49
C SER A 50 -1.41 -11.61 21.16
N GLU A 51 -0.35 -12.12 20.53
CA GLU A 51 1.00 -12.12 21.09
C GLU A 51 1.68 -10.75 20.95
N TYR A 52 1.31 -9.97 19.93
CA TYR A 52 1.67 -8.55 19.85
C TYR A 52 1.36 -7.83 21.17
N TYR A 53 0.12 -7.98 21.67
CA TYR A 53 -0.32 -7.38 22.92
C TYR A 53 0.45 -7.89 24.16
N SER A 54 0.98 -9.12 24.13
CA SER A 54 1.83 -9.65 25.20
C SER A 54 3.28 -9.12 25.15
N SER A 55 3.76 -8.65 23.99
CA SER A 55 5.13 -8.16 23.82
C SER A 55 5.35 -6.73 24.33
N VAL A 56 4.27 -5.94 24.47
CA VAL A 56 4.32 -4.49 24.75
C VAL A 56 4.95 -4.15 26.11
N GLU A 57 4.90 -5.05 27.10
CA GLU A 57 5.27 -4.74 28.50
C GLU A 57 6.79 -4.67 28.79
N THR A 58 7.67 -4.87 27.81
CA THR A 58 9.14 -5.05 28.05
C THR A 58 10.02 -3.89 27.51
N GLU A 59 9.74 -2.63 27.86
CA GLU A 59 10.59 -1.47 27.49
C GLU A 59 11.83 -1.28 28.40
N MET A 60 12.64 -2.32 28.68
CA MET A 60 13.79 -2.22 29.61
C MET A 60 15.07 -3.02 29.23
N ASN A 61 15.60 -2.87 28.01
CA ASN A 61 17.08 -2.92 27.79
C ASN A 61 17.59 -2.45 26.40
N ILE A 62 16.86 -1.58 25.69
CA ILE A 62 17.23 -1.22 24.31
C ILE A 62 18.28 -0.10 24.29
N THR A 63 19.36 -0.31 23.53
CA THR A 63 20.39 0.70 23.28
C THR A 63 19.76 1.91 22.60
N PRO A 64 19.94 3.15 23.10
CA PRO A 64 19.36 4.33 22.44
C PRO A 64 19.92 4.46 21.01
N PRO A 65 19.11 4.91 20.03
CA PRO A 65 19.58 5.09 18.67
C PRO A 65 20.71 6.14 18.61
N PRO A 66 21.66 6.03 17.67
CA PRO A 66 22.77 6.98 17.56
C PRO A 66 22.28 8.45 17.51
N PRO A 67 22.93 9.41 18.19
CA PRO A 67 22.44 10.79 18.24
C PRO A 67 22.21 11.45 16.86
N ALA A 68 22.93 11.03 15.83
CA ALA A 68 22.78 11.52 14.45
C ALA A 68 21.51 11.01 13.72
N VAL A 69 20.76 10.06 14.30
CA VAL A 69 19.43 9.62 13.84
C VAL A 69 18.33 9.89 14.87
N ALA A 70 18.63 10.65 15.94
CA ALA A 70 17.61 11.13 16.85
C ALA A 70 16.61 12.03 16.08
N LEU A 71 15.32 11.82 16.32
CA LEU A 71 14.25 12.49 15.60
C LEU A 71 13.30 13.17 16.60
N ASP A 72 13.35 14.50 16.62
CA ASP A 72 12.47 15.32 17.46
C ASP A 72 11.04 15.37 16.93
N PHE A 73 10.08 15.66 17.81
CA PHE A 73 8.68 15.84 17.43
C PHE A 73 8.43 17.25 16.87
N VAL A 74 9.03 17.52 15.72
CA VAL A 74 8.96 18.79 14.96
C VAL A 74 8.62 18.52 13.48
N TYR A 75 8.32 19.56 12.71
CA TYR A 75 8.07 19.43 11.28
C TYR A 75 9.37 19.47 10.46
N HIS A 76 9.73 18.35 9.83
CA HIS A 76 10.98 18.24 9.08
C HIS A 76 10.83 18.80 7.66
N ASN A 77 11.50 19.92 7.36
CA ASN A 77 11.57 20.45 5.99
C ASN A 77 12.29 19.49 5.04
N TYR A 78 12.22 19.74 3.73
CA TYR A 78 12.79 18.84 2.72
C TYR A 78 14.27 18.49 2.99
N THR A 79 15.07 19.45 3.46
CA THR A 79 16.47 19.25 3.84
C THR A 79 16.57 18.31 5.05
N ALA A 80 15.89 18.63 6.16
CA ALA A 80 15.94 17.84 7.39
C ALA A 80 15.42 16.40 7.19
N LEU A 81 14.35 16.23 6.39
CA LEU A 81 13.84 14.92 5.97
C LEU A 81 14.88 14.15 5.15
N THR A 82 15.51 14.81 4.18
CA THR A 82 16.55 14.21 3.33
C THR A 82 17.75 13.75 4.15
N ASP A 83 18.19 14.57 5.09
CA ASP A 83 19.39 14.28 5.89
C ASP A 83 19.10 13.24 6.97
N PHE A 84 17.91 13.21 7.58
CA PHE A 84 17.47 12.10 8.43
C PHE A 84 17.46 10.77 7.67
N LEU A 85 16.86 10.72 6.47
CA LEU A 85 16.78 9.46 5.70
C LEU A 85 18.17 8.96 5.28
N LYS A 86 19.08 9.87 4.90
CA LYS A 86 20.49 9.53 4.64
C LYS A 86 21.19 9.01 5.89
N ASN A 87 21.01 9.67 7.04
CA ASN A 87 21.63 9.24 8.30
C ASN A 87 21.11 7.85 8.72
N VAL A 88 19.80 7.60 8.65
CA VAL A 88 19.24 6.25 8.91
C VAL A 88 19.86 5.22 7.96
N SER A 89 19.96 5.53 6.66
CA SER A 89 20.58 4.62 5.68
C SER A 89 22.08 4.39 5.93
N PHE A 90 22.80 5.37 6.46
CA PHE A 90 24.21 5.26 6.82
C PHE A 90 24.45 4.48 8.13
N TYR A 91 23.58 4.63 9.13
CA TYR A 91 23.72 3.96 10.44
C TYR A 91 23.07 2.57 10.49
N TYR A 92 22.08 2.28 9.64
CA TYR A 92 21.40 0.98 9.53
C TYR A 92 21.46 0.37 8.11
N PRO A 93 22.64 0.29 7.45
CA PRO A 93 22.74 -0.14 6.05
C PRO A 93 22.33 -1.60 5.85
N GLY A 94 22.49 -2.47 6.86
CA GLY A 94 22.02 -3.86 6.81
C GLY A 94 20.50 -4.02 6.87
N LEU A 95 19.75 -2.96 7.22
CA LEU A 95 18.30 -2.99 7.34
C LEU A 95 17.58 -2.04 6.39
N THR A 96 18.31 -1.17 5.67
CA THR A 96 17.71 -0.06 4.92
C THR A 96 18.40 0.25 3.60
N HIS A 97 17.61 0.63 2.60
CA HIS A 97 18.08 1.03 1.27
C HIS A 97 17.35 2.30 0.83
N LEU A 98 18.07 3.43 0.79
CA LEU A 98 17.53 4.73 0.38
C LEU A 98 17.70 4.95 -1.12
N TYR A 99 16.59 5.27 -1.80
CA TYR A 99 16.59 5.63 -3.22
C TYR A 99 15.53 6.69 -3.52
N SER A 100 15.54 7.22 -4.74
CA SER A 100 14.52 8.16 -5.25
C SER A 100 13.73 7.51 -6.38
N ILE A 101 12.41 7.67 -6.37
CA ILE A 101 11.53 7.23 -7.48
C ILE A 101 11.41 8.27 -8.60
N GLY A 102 11.97 9.46 -8.40
CA GLY A 102 11.86 10.60 -9.31
C GLY A 102 11.90 11.94 -8.57
N GLN A 103 11.65 13.02 -9.29
CA GLN A 103 11.74 14.38 -8.75
C GLN A 103 10.39 15.11 -8.85
N SER A 104 10.13 15.99 -7.88
CA SER A 104 9.06 16.98 -7.95
C SER A 104 9.29 17.99 -9.08
N VAL A 105 8.29 18.82 -9.37
CA VAL A 105 8.43 19.97 -10.29
C VAL A 105 9.60 20.88 -9.90
N LEU A 106 9.81 21.18 -8.61
CA LEU A 106 10.93 22.00 -8.11
C LEU A 106 12.21 21.19 -7.82
N LYS A 107 12.34 19.98 -8.38
CA LYS A 107 13.58 19.19 -8.32
C LYS A 107 13.97 18.69 -6.93
N ARG A 108 12.99 18.53 -6.04
CA ARG A 108 13.14 17.76 -4.81
C ARG A 108 13.01 16.27 -5.11
N GLU A 109 13.93 15.46 -4.61
CA GLU A 109 13.84 13.99 -4.72
C GLU A 109 12.63 13.44 -3.97
N LEU A 110 11.94 12.48 -4.59
CA LEU A 110 10.85 11.73 -4.00
C LEU A 110 11.45 10.49 -3.32
N TRP A 111 12.01 10.72 -2.13
CA TRP A 111 12.73 9.72 -1.35
C TRP A 111 11.83 8.55 -0.94
N VAL A 112 12.31 7.33 -1.20
CA VAL A 112 11.78 6.09 -0.65
C VAL A 112 12.89 5.39 0.12
N LEU A 113 12.63 5.08 1.39
CA LEU A 113 13.46 4.18 2.17
C LEU A 113 12.79 2.79 2.16
N ALA A 114 13.47 1.79 1.59
CA ALA A 114 13.10 0.39 1.81
C ALA A 114 13.68 -0.08 3.15
N VAL A 115 12.89 -0.83 3.92
CA VAL A 115 13.27 -1.40 5.23
C VAL A 115 12.94 -2.89 5.25
N SER A 116 13.94 -3.73 5.54
CA SER A 116 13.87 -5.19 5.58
C SER A 116 15.24 -5.72 6.05
N SER A 117 15.33 -6.95 6.57
CA SER A 117 16.66 -7.60 6.73
C SER A 117 17.32 -7.97 5.40
N THR A 118 16.60 -7.81 4.28
CA THR A 118 17.12 -7.92 2.91
C THR A 118 16.75 -6.66 2.11
N PRO A 119 17.36 -5.50 2.38
CA PRO A 119 16.81 -4.21 1.93
C PRO A 119 17.10 -3.83 0.47
N ASP A 120 18.26 -4.24 -0.08
CA ASP A 120 18.75 -3.73 -1.38
C ASP A 120 17.94 -4.16 -2.60
N ARG A 121 17.25 -5.31 -2.53
CA ARG A 121 16.53 -5.89 -3.68
C ARG A 121 15.34 -6.70 -3.24
N HIS A 122 14.46 -7.00 -4.20
CA HIS A 122 13.45 -8.02 -4.03
C HIS A 122 14.09 -9.38 -3.70
N VAL A 123 13.41 -10.19 -2.91
CA VAL A 123 13.79 -11.56 -2.55
C VAL A 123 12.56 -12.42 -2.71
N ALA A 124 12.68 -13.47 -3.53
CA ALA A 124 11.55 -14.27 -3.95
C ALA A 124 10.76 -14.83 -2.75
N GLY A 125 9.43 -14.75 -2.82
CA GLY A 125 8.49 -15.14 -1.77
C GLY A 125 8.29 -14.13 -0.63
N LYS A 126 9.16 -13.11 -0.46
CA LYS A 126 8.92 -12.02 0.51
C LYS A 126 8.01 -10.94 -0.10
N PRO A 127 6.78 -10.73 0.42
CA PRO A 127 5.87 -9.71 -0.11
C PRO A 127 6.46 -8.31 0.04
N GLU A 128 6.34 -7.52 -1.04
CA GLU A 128 6.65 -6.09 -1.05
C GLU A 128 5.42 -5.29 -0.61
N MET A 129 5.60 -4.30 0.26
CA MET A 129 4.53 -3.39 0.65
C MET A 129 4.99 -1.94 0.78
N LYS A 130 4.06 -0.98 0.83
CA LYS A 130 4.42 0.45 0.91
C LYS A 130 3.50 1.31 1.77
N TYR A 131 4.08 2.39 2.29
CA TYR A 131 3.36 3.55 2.79
C TYR A 131 3.69 4.78 1.94
N VAL A 132 2.67 5.60 1.66
CA VAL A 132 2.81 6.88 0.95
C VAL A 132 2.29 8.00 1.84
N GLY A 133 3.20 8.85 2.32
CA GLY A 133 2.86 10.04 3.09
C GLY A 133 2.70 11.28 2.22
N ASN A 134 1.90 12.24 2.69
CA ASN A 134 2.00 13.65 2.32
C ASN A 134 1.91 13.92 0.79
N ILE A 135 1.03 13.17 0.11
CA ILE A 135 0.57 13.44 -1.27
C ILE A 135 -0.16 14.79 -1.38
N HIS A 136 -0.82 15.22 -0.30
CA HIS A 136 -1.15 16.62 -0.07
C HIS A 136 -0.12 17.22 0.88
N GLY A 137 0.58 18.25 0.43
CA GLY A 137 1.70 18.82 1.17
C GLY A 137 1.29 19.45 2.52
N ASN A 138 0.09 20.02 2.60
CA ASN A 138 -0.49 20.60 3.81
C ASN A 138 -1.07 19.60 4.81
N GLU A 139 -0.91 18.29 4.60
CA GLU A 139 -1.40 17.22 5.50
C GLU A 139 -0.22 16.47 6.19
N PRO A 140 0.77 17.16 6.82
CA PRO A 140 2.07 16.59 7.16
C PRO A 140 2.12 15.62 8.34
N VAL A 141 1.05 15.44 9.12
CA VAL A 141 1.05 14.39 10.16
C VAL A 141 1.37 13.02 9.55
N SER A 142 0.86 12.77 8.34
CA SER A 142 1.21 11.63 7.48
C SER A 142 2.72 11.47 7.23
N LYS A 143 3.47 12.57 7.12
CA LYS A 143 4.91 12.60 6.86
C LYS A 143 5.69 12.25 8.11
N GLU A 144 5.40 12.94 9.21
CA GLU A 144 6.17 12.83 10.46
C GLU A 144 5.98 11.45 11.13
N ILE A 145 4.76 10.88 11.13
CA ILE A 145 4.57 9.55 11.73
C ILE A 145 5.26 8.43 10.95
N LEU A 146 5.51 8.60 9.64
CA LEU A 146 6.32 7.65 8.86
C LEU A 146 7.83 7.81 9.16
N LEU A 147 8.33 9.03 9.43
CA LEU A 147 9.71 9.23 9.89
C LEU A 147 9.94 8.57 11.27
N HIS A 148 9.01 8.76 12.21
CA HIS A 148 9.08 8.08 13.51
C HIS A 148 8.92 6.55 13.38
N LEU A 149 8.09 6.06 12.46
CA LEU A 149 7.95 4.63 12.19
C LEU A 149 9.24 4.01 11.63
N ILE A 150 9.91 4.67 10.68
CA ILE A 150 11.22 4.27 10.17
C ILE A 150 12.22 4.09 11.32
N LEU A 151 12.36 5.11 12.18
CA LEU A 151 13.29 5.06 13.32
C LEU A 151 12.91 3.97 14.32
N HIS A 152 11.61 3.77 14.55
CA HIS A 152 11.12 2.73 15.46
C HIS A 152 11.40 1.33 14.92
N LEU A 153 11.21 1.07 13.63
CA LEU A 153 11.51 -0.23 13.02
C LEU A 153 13.00 -0.59 13.12
N VAL A 154 13.89 0.31 12.68
CA VAL A 154 15.35 0.02 12.69
C VAL A 154 15.96 -0.03 14.08
N SER A 155 15.37 0.65 15.07
CA SER A 155 15.84 0.61 16.47
C SER A 155 15.28 -0.56 17.30
N ARG A 156 14.28 -1.29 16.79
CA ARG A 156 13.62 -2.42 17.46
C ARG A 156 13.93 -3.79 16.83
N TYR A 157 14.38 -3.84 15.58
CA TYR A 157 14.84 -5.10 14.96
C TYR A 157 15.93 -5.78 15.82
N GLY A 158 15.80 -7.10 16.05
CA GLY A 158 16.69 -7.87 16.94
C GLY A 158 16.45 -7.68 18.45
N HIS A 159 15.54 -6.77 18.84
CA HIS A 159 15.13 -6.56 20.25
C HIS A 159 13.64 -6.82 20.48
N ASP A 160 12.83 -6.67 19.43
CA ASP A 160 11.38 -6.78 19.44
C ASP A 160 10.99 -7.92 18.47
N PRO A 161 10.40 -9.03 18.95
CA PRO A 161 10.15 -10.21 18.11
C PRO A 161 9.15 -9.90 16.99
N VAL A 162 8.23 -8.95 17.22
CA VAL A 162 7.29 -8.45 16.22
C VAL A 162 8.06 -7.81 15.06
N ILE A 163 8.78 -6.74 15.35
CA ILE A 163 9.45 -5.94 14.32
C ILE A 163 10.57 -6.75 13.64
N THR A 164 11.16 -7.72 14.34
CA THR A 164 12.10 -8.68 13.76
C THR A 164 11.42 -9.56 12.71
N LEU A 165 10.37 -10.31 13.08
CA LEU A 165 9.63 -11.18 12.16
C LEU A 165 9.03 -10.40 10.97
N LEU A 166 8.49 -9.20 11.21
CA LEU A 166 7.94 -8.36 10.15
C LEU A 166 9.00 -7.99 9.09
N LEU A 167 10.20 -7.58 9.49
CA LEU A 167 11.28 -7.22 8.56
C LEU A 167 12.02 -8.44 7.97
N ASP A 168 12.00 -9.57 8.66
CA ASP A 168 12.55 -10.83 8.15
C ASP A 168 11.66 -11.48 7.09
N HIS A 169 10.33 -11.33 7.19
CA HIS A 169 9.39 -11.95 6.26
C HIS A 169 8.77 -10.99 5.21
N SER A 170 8.97 -9.67 5.31
CA SER A 170 8.51 -8.68 4.31
C SER A 170 9.61 -7.70 3.86
N ARG A 171 9.28 -6.83 2.91
CA ARG A 171 10.08 -5.65 2.56
C ARG A 171 9.17 -4.43 2.39
N ILE A 172 9.50 -3.35 3.11
CA ILE A 172 8.56 -2.25 3.41
C ILE A 172 9.13 -0.94 2.88
N HIS A 173 8.40 -0.29 1.97
CA HIS A 173 8.85 0.93 1.31
C HIS A 173 8.12 2.18 1.79
N PHE A 174 8.87 3.15 2.30
CA PHE A 174 8.33 4.41 2.83
C PHE A 174 8.56 5.58 1.86
N LEU A 175 7.57 5.90 1.03
CA LEU A 175 7.54 7.18 0.29
C LEU A 175 7.06 8.27 1.23
N VAL A 176 7.98 8.89 1.96
CA VAL A 176 7.65 9.70 3.13
C VAL A 176 6.90 11.01 2.76
N SER A 177 7.29 11.65 1.65
CA SER A 177 6.55 12.77 1.08
C SER A 177 6.48 12.64 -0.43
N MET A 178 5.27 12.40 -0.95
CA MET A 178 4.99 12.43 -2.39
C MET A 178 4.86 13.87 -2.93
N ASN A 179 4.53 14.86 -2.09
CA ASN A 179 4.39 16.26 -2.46
C ASN A 179 5.23 17.21 -1.58
N PRO A 180 6.57 17.12 -1.65
CA PRO A 180 7.43 18.00 -0.86
C PRO A 180 7.30 19.46 -1.28
N ASP A 181 6.99 19.74 -2.56
CA ASP A 181 6.76 21.11 -3.05
C ASP A 181 5.52 21.77 -2.43
N GLY A 182 4.46 21.00 -2.18
CA GLY A 182 3.29 21.46 -1.45
C GLY A 182 3.56 21.65 0.04
N PHE A 183 4.33 20.76 0.66
CA PHE A 183 4.67 20.85 2.09
C PHE A 183 5.38 22.17 2.40
N GLU A 184 6.35 22.54 1.57
CA GLU A 184 7.17 23.75 1.72
C GLU A 184 6.37 25.04 1.43
N LYS A 185 5.20 24.93 0.79
CA LYS A 185 4.20 26.01 0.67
C LYS A 185 3.22 26.05 1.86
N SER A 186 3.09 24.99 2.66
CA SER A 186 2.12 24.89 3.76
C SER A 186 2.52 25.73 4.98
N SER A 187 1.74 25.70 6.08
CA SER A 187 2.04 26.48 7.29
C SER A 187 1.47 25.84 8.55
N GLU A 188 2.21 25.89 9.65
CA GLU A 188 1.82 25.30 10.94
C GLU A 188 0.49 25.86 11.48
N GLY A 189 -0.27 25.03 12.19
CA GLY A 189 -1.57 25.39 12.77
C GLY A 189 -2.73 25.53 11.77
N THR A 190 -2.52 25.39 10.45
CA THR A 190 -3.59 25.58 9.46
C THR A 190 -4.46 24.34 9.27
N CYS A 191 -5.41 24.11 10.19
CA CYS A 191 -6.26 22.91 10.20
C CYS A 191 -7.25 22.73 9.05
N SER A 192 -7.54 23.75 8.23
CA SER A 192 -8.53 23.67 7.13
C SER A 192 -8.26 24.65 5.98
N ASN A 193 -6.99 25.03 5.78
CA ASN A 193 -6.54 25.80 4.62
C ASN A 193 -5.93 24.83 3.60
N ASP A 194 -6.20 25.00 2.31
CA ASP A 194 -5.62 24.18 1.24
C ASP A 194 -4.33 24.77 0.62
N LYS A 195 -3.79 25.88 1.16
CA LYS A 195 -2.43 26.37 0.85
C LYS A 195 -1.39 25.26 1.07
N GLY A 196 -0.81 24.77 -0.03
CA GLY A 196 0.16 23.68 -0.02
C GLY A 196 -0.43 22.27 -0.20
N ARG A 197 -1.74 22.14 -0.45
CA ARG A 197 -2.37 20.85 -0.77
C ARG A 197 -1.89 20.29 -2.11
N GLN A 198 -2.01 21.11 -3.15
CA GLN A 198 -1.64 20.77 -4.52
C GLN A 198 -0.11 20.70 -4.71
N ASN A 199 0.35 20.16 -5.84
CA ASN A 199 1.78 20.22 -6.19
C ASN A 199 2.21 21.64 -6.61
N GLN A 200 3.45 21.82 -7.07
CA GLN A 200 3.94 23.13 -7.50
C GLN A 200 3.09 23.79 -8.60
N LYS A 201 2.47 22.99 -9.48
CA LYS A 201 1.64 23.45 -10.62
C LYS A 201 0.15 23.55 -10.28
N ASP A 202 -0.18 23.51 -8.99
CA ASP A 202 -1.53 23.61 -8.45
C ASP A 202 -2.50 22.50 -8.92
N PHE A 203 -1.94 21.32 -9.26
CA PHE A 203 -2.71 20.08 -9.45
C PHE A 203 -2.86 19.31 -8.12
N ASP A 204 -4.06 18.83 -7.83
CA ASP A 204 -4.30 17.85 -6.76
C ASP A 204 -3.81 16.46 -7.23
N LEU A 205 -2.77 15.94 -6.59
CA LEU A 205 -2.14 14.67 -7.00
C LEU A 205 -3.05 13.46 -6.77
N ASN A 206 -3.96 13.52 -5.79
CA ASN A 206 -4.98 12.49 -5.56
C ASN A 206 -6.23 12.70 -6.44
N ARG A 207 -6.10 13.50 -7.51
CA ARG A 207 -7.03 13.62 -8.64
C ARG A 207 -6.34 13.39 -10.00
N ASN A 208 -5.07 12.97 -9.99
CA ASN A 208 -4.21 12.97 -11.17
C ASN A 208 -3.87 11.57 -11.70
N PHE A 209 -4.27 10.49 -11.02
CA PHE A 209 -4.04 9.13 -11.53
C PHE A 209 -5.04 8.75 -12.63
N PRO A 210 -4.71 7.79 -13.52
CA PRO A 210 -5.68 7.16 -14.40
C PRO A 210 -6.86 6.57 -13.59
N ASP A 211 -8.07 6.74 -14.09
CA ASP A 211 -9.31 6.30 -13.42
C ASP A 211 -9.90 5.08 -14.16
N HIS A 212 -10.62 4.22 -13.44
CA HIS A 212 -11.21 3.00 -14.00
C HIS A 212 -12.48 3.27 -14.82
N PHE A 213 -13.27 4.27 -14.42
CA PHE A 213 -14.62 4.52 -14.94
C PHE A 213 -14.64 5.60 -16.02
N GLN A 214 -13.65 6.49 -16.03
CA GLN A 214 -13.56 7.62 -16.96
C GLN A 214 -12.09 7.85 -17.37
N HIS A 215 -11.86 8.37 -18.58
CA HIS A 215 -10.51 8.81 -18.94
C HIS A 215 -10.17 10.10 -18.16
N ASN A 216 -9.15 10.06 -17.30
CA ASN A 216 -8.69 11.26 -16.60
C ASN A 216 -7.93 12.18 -17.57
N HIS A 217 -8.57 13.31 -17.93
CA HIS A 217 -8.02 14.28 -18.88
C HIS A 217 -6.93 15.20 -18.31
N PHE A 218 -6.62 15.15 -17.00
CA PHE A 218 -5.58 15.99 -16.42
C PHE A 218 -4.17 15.57 -16.87
N GLN A 219 -3.29 16.54 -17.12
CA GLN A 219 -1.88 16.25 -17.43
C GLN A 219 -1.23 15.52 -16.24
N LEU A 220 -0.68 14.33 -16.49
CA LEU A 220 0.08 13.57 -15.50
C LEU A 220 1.29 14.38 -14.99
N GLN A 221 1.30 14.67 -13.70
CA GLN A 221 2.34 15.41 -12.98
C GLN A 221 3.61 14.55 -12.78
N PRO A 222 4.80 15.14 -12.57
CA PRO A 222 6.02 14.36 -12.38
C PRO A 222 5.96 13.48 -11.12
N GLU A 223 5.31 13.95 -10.04
CA GLU A 223 5.11 13.17 -8.81
C GLU A 223 4.25 11.92 -9.07
N THR A 224 3.11 12.09 -9.73
CA THR A 224 2.22 10.98 -10.13
C THR A 224 2.90 10.02 -11.12
N LYS A 225 3.73 10.52 -12.05
CA LYS A 225 4.52 9.68 -12.97
C LYS A 225 5.55 8.82 -12.25
N ALA A 226 6.25 9.39 -11.26
CA ALA A 226 7.21 8.66 -10.44
C ALA A 226 6.54 7.48 -9.72
N VAL A 227 5.38 7.72 -9.08
CA VAL A 227 4.62 6.66 -8.38
C VAL A 227 4.08 5.61 -9.37
N ILE A 228 3.53 6.02 -10.53
CA ILE A 228 3.08 5.09 -11.58
C ILE A 228 4.22 4.20 -12.09
N GLN A 229 5.44 4.74 -12.24
CA GLN A 229 6.58 3.93 -12.69
C GLN A 229 7.13 3.03 -11.58
N TRP A 230 7.14 3.52 -10.34
CA TRP A 230 7.56 2.74 -9.17
C TRP A 230 6.67 1.51 -8.95
N MET A 231 5.34 1.67 -9.07
CA MET A 231 4.37 0.57 -8.96
C MET A 231 4.51 -0.49 -10.06
N LYS A 232 5.06 -0.13 -11.24
CA LYS A 232 5.40 -1.11 -12.30
C LYS A 232 6.70 -1.87 -12.04
N ASN A 233 7.54 -1.38 -11.14
CA ASN A 233 8.90 -1.90 -10.91
C ASN A 233 9.00 -2.80 -9.67
N VAL A 234 7.98 -2.81 -8.79
CA VAL A 234 7.98 -3.55 -7.52
C VAL A 234 6.60 -4.20 -7.31
N PRO A 235 6.52 -5.52 -7.07
CA PRO A 235 5.24 -6.26 -6.97
C PRO A 235 4.52 -6.00 -5.62
N PHE A 236 3.97 -4.80 -5.44
CA PHE A 236 3.32 -4.41 -4.19
C PHE A 236 2.04 -5.21 -3.91
N VAL A 237 2.01 -5.88 -2.76
CA VAL A 237 0.86 -6.65 -2.28
C VAL A 237 -0.10 -5.76 -1.48
N LEU A 238 0.45 -4.97 -0.54
CA LEU A 238 -0.28 -4.10 0.38
C LEU A 238 0.22 -2.65 0.32
N SER A 239 -0.69 -1.69 0.52
CA SER A 239 -0.34 -0.26 0.56
C SER A 239 -1.28 0.56 1.45
N ALA A 240 -0.82 1.69 1.96
CA ALA A 240 -1.73 2.77 2.34
C ALA A 240 -1.21 4.17 2.03
N GLY A 241 -2.12 5.04 1.60
CA GLY A 241 -1.88 6.48 1.43
C GLY A 241 -2.36 7.25 2.66
N LEU A 242 -1.47 8.00 3.33
CA LEU A 242 -1.77 8.73 4.56
C LEU A 242 -2.14 10.20 4.29
N HIS A 243 -3.16 10.67 5.00
CA HIS A 243 -3.89 11.92 4.78
C HIS A 243 -4.26 12.66 6.07
N GLY A 244 -4.74 13.89 5.94
CA GLY A 244 -5.25 14.67 7.07
C GLY A 244 -6.42 15.59 6.69
N GLY A 245 -7.32 15.80 7.64
CA GLY A 245 -8.59 16.52 7.47
C GLY A 245 -9.78 15.77 8.06
N ALA A 246 -9.69 14.45 8.17
CA ALA A 246 -10.63 13.59 8.89
C ALA A 246 -9.91 12.66 9.90
N LEU A 247 -10.64 11.68 10.43
CA LEU A 247 -10.09 10.61 11.27
C LEU A 247 -10.84 9.30 10.95
N VAL A 248 -10.40 8.60 9.90
CA VAL A 248 -11.08 7.43 9.33
C VAL A 248 -10.13 6.62 8.45
N ALA A 249 -10.27 5.29 8.44
CA ALA A 249 -9.68 4.42 7.44
C ALA A 249 -10.68 4.24 6.29
N SER A 250 -10.46 4.94 5.17
CA SER A 250 -11.31 4.82 3.99
C SER A 250 -10.77 3.77 3.02
N TYR A 251 -11.65 2.97 2.42
CA TYR A 251 -11.29 1.82 1.58
C TYR A 251 -12.02 1.86 0.21
N PRO A 252 -11.55 1.11 -0.80
CA PRO A 252 -12.06 1.22 -2.17
C PRO A 252 -13.49 0.69 -2.35
N LEU A 253 -14.20 1.10 -3.40
CA LEU A 253 -13.81 2.10 -4.42
C LEU A 253 -14.14 3.54 -3.98
N GLN A 254 -13.44 4.51 -4.56
CA GLN A 254 -13.60 5.96 -4.30
C GLN A 254 -14.68 6.62 -5.17
N ARG A 255 -15.17 5.95 -6.22
CA ARG A 255 -16.30 6.45 -7.02
C ARG A 255 -17.17 5.35 -7.62
N HIS A 256 -18.38 5.72 -8.02
CA HIS A 256 -19.31 4.90 -8.80
C HIS A 256 -19.10 5.10 -10.32
N ASN A 257 -19.70 4.22 -11.14
CA ASN A 257 -19.88 4.48 -12.56
C ASN A 257 -20.90 5.63 -12.77
N GLU A 258 -20.47 6.67 -13.49
CA GLU A 258 -21.23 7.91 -13.67
C GLU A 258 -22.58 7.67 -14.37
N LEU A 259 -22.63 6.73 -15.33
CA LEU A 259 -23.83 6.38 -16.11
C LEU A 259 -24.96 5.80 -15.27
N LEU A 260 -24.68 5.27 -14.08
CA LEU A 260 -25.69 4.68 -13.18
C LEU A 260 -26.05 5.63 -12.04
N PHE A 261 -25.06 6.35 -11.50
CA PHE A 261 -25.21 7.12 -10.27
C PHE A 261 -26.04 8.40 -10.46
N THR A 262 -25.83 9.15 -11.54
CA THR A 262 -26.53 10.43 -11.78
C THR A 262 -28.01 10.28 -12.10
N ALA A 263 -28.48 9.07 -12.45
CA ALA A 263 -29.85 8.80 -12.85
C ALA A 263 -30.80 8.52 -11.66
N LEU A 264 -30.26 8.15 -10.48
CA LEU A 264 -31.06 7.60 -9.38
C LEU A 264 -30.80 8.25 -8.01
N HIS A 265 -29.55 8.54 -7.64
CA HIS A 265 -29.20 8.77 -6.22
C HIS A 265 -28.54 10.14 -5.94
N MET A 266 -29.31 11.22 -6.15
CA MET A 266 -28.86 12.60 -5.84
C MET A 266 -28.88 12.97 -4.34
N HIS A 267 -29.37 12.11 -3.45
CA HIS A 267 -29.65 12.46 -2.05
C HIS A 267 -29.13 11.48 -0.98
N ASP A 268 -28.66 10.29 -1.36
CA ASP A 268 -28.00 9.36 -0.45
C ASP A 268 -26.77 8.77 -1.15
N ARG A 269 -25.69 8.54 -0.41
CA ARG A 269 -24.39 8.10 -0.99
C ARG A 269 -24.17 6.64 -0.67
N GLU A 270 -24.41 5.81 -1.68
CA GLU A 270 -24.25 4.36 -1.58
C GLU A 270 -22.78 3.94 -1.50
N GLU A 271 -22.53 2.70 -1.07
CA GLU A 271 -21.20 2.09 -1.09
C GLU A 271 -20.93 1.53 -2.48
N ASN A 272 -19.70 1.70 -3.00
CA ASN A 272 -19.22 0.95 -4.16
C ASN A 272 -18.20 -0.10 -3.71
N PRO A 273 -18.63 -1.30 -3.30
CA PRO A 273 -17.74 -2.36 -2.82
C PRO A 273 -16.88 -2.92 -3.96
N THR A 274 -15.71 -3.44 -3.61
CA THR A 274 -14.87 -4.20 -4.54
C THR A 274 -15.23 -5.69 -4.53
N PRO A 275 -14.73 -6.48 -5.48
CA PRO A 275 -14.69 -7.95 -5.38
C PRO A 275 -13.90 -8.51 -4.17
N ASP A 276 -13.24 -7.66 -3.37
CA ASP A 276 -12.49 -8.00 -2.16
C ASP A 276 -12.92 -7.13 -0.96
N ASP A 277 -14.17 -6.65 -0.96
CA ASP A 277 -14.72 -5.74 0.05
C ASP A 277 -14.66 -6.30 1.48
N ASP A 278 -14.66 -7.63 1.63
CA ASP A 278 -14.42 -8.32 2.90
C ASP A 278 -13.00 -8.04 3.44
N VAL A 279 -11.98 -8.25 2.61
CA VAL A 279 -10.57 -7.97 2.92
C VAL A 279 -10.37 -6.47 3.13
N PHE A 280 -10.94 -5.61 2.30
CA PHE A 280 -10.79 -4.16 2.46
C PHE A 280 -11.45 -3.61 3.73
N ARG A 281 -12.63 -4.12 4.13
CA ARG A 281 -13.21 -3.79 5.44
C ARG A 281 -12.35 -4.31 6.58
N HIS A 282 -11.74 -5.48 6.45
CA HIS A 282 -10.81 -6.04 7.44
C HIS A 282 -9.57 -5.14 7.59
N LEU A 283 -8.87 -4.86 6.49
CA LEU A 283 -7.70 -3.95 6.42
C LEU A 283 -7.97 -2.60 7.08
N ALA A 284 -9.08 -1.95 6.73
CA ALA A 284 -9.48 -0.68 7.34
C ALA A 284 -9.83 -0.83 8.84
N THR A 285 -10.45 -1.95 9.23
CA THR A 285 -10.80 -2.25 10.62
C THR A 285 -9.57 -2.52 11.50
N VAL A 286 -8.54 -3.19 10.96
CA VAL A 286 -7.26 -3.45 11.65
C VAL A 286 -6.60 -2.12 12.01
N TYR A 287 -6.53 -1.17 11.07
CA TYR A 287 -5.99 0.16 11.39
C TYR A 287 -6.88 0.91 12.39
N ALA A 288 -8.19 1.01 12.12
CA ALA A 288 -9.09 1.85 12.91
C ALA A 288 -9.23 1.39 14.38
N LYS A 289 -9.22 0.07 14.64
CA LYS A 289 -9.29 -0.50 16.01
C LYS A 289 -7.99 -0.34 16.79
N ASN A 290 -6.84 -0.48 16.14
CA ASN A 290 -5.54 -0.37 16.79
C ASN A 290 -5.05 1.09 16.93
N HIS A 291 -5.73 2.04 16.27
CA HIS A 291 -5.57 3.48 16.51
C HIS A 291 -6.38 3.92 17.73
N ALA A 292 -5.78 4.72 18.62
CA ALA A 292 -6.36 5.11 19.92
C ALA A 292 -7.85 5.54 19.90
N THR A 293 -8.24 6.45 19.00
CA THR A 293 -9.58 7.05 18.94
C THR A 293 -10.38 6.83 17.65
N MET A 294 -9.79 6.33 16.56
CA MET A 294 -10.43 6.26 15.23
C MET A 294 -11.68 5.36 15.23
N TRP A 295 -11.60 4.16 15.81
CA TRP A 295 -12.73 3.22 15.93
C TRP A 295 -13.98 3.81 16.60
N MET A 296 -13.84 4.86 17.40
CA MET A 296 -14.97 5.54 18.07
C MET A 296 -15.88 6.26 17.06
N GLY A 297 -15.44 6.44 15.81
CA GLY A 297 -16.21 7.06 14.73
C GLY A 297 -16.59 8.52 14.94
N LYS A 298 -15.93 9.19 15.89
CA LYS A 298 -16.31 10.53 16.35
C LYS A 298 -16.03 11.58 15.25
N PRO A 299 -17.01 12.41 14.87
CA PRO A 299 -16.84 13.43 13.85
C PRO A 299 -15.81 14.49 14.28
N CYS A 300 -14.84 14.79 13.41
CA CYS A 300 -13.80 15.80 13.65
C CYS A 300 -14.33 17.22 13.88
N LYS A 301 -15.55 17.53 13.42
CA LYS A 301 -16.21 18.82 13.61
C LYS A 301 -17.67 18.58 14.06
N PRO A 302 -18.25 19.42 14.93
CA PRO A 302 -19.67 19.29 15.29
C PRO A 302 -20.55 19.33 14.03
N LYS A 303 -21.46 18.35 13.91
CA LYS A 303 -22.33 18.12 12.74
C LYS A 303 -21.62 17.67 11.44
N SER A 304 -20.34 17.29 11.46
CA SER A 304 -19.77 16.52 10.36
C SER A 304 -20.16 15.04 10.45
N GLU A 305 -19.86 14.30 9.40
CA GLU A 305 -20.15 12.87 9.25
C GLU A 305 -19.41 12.01 10.28
N SER A 306 -20.04 10.90 10.70
CA SER A 306 -19.54 9.98 11.72
C SER A 306 -19.34 8.60 11.11
N PHE A 307 -18.15 8.04 11.27
CA PHE A 307 -17.72 6.82 10.60
C PHE A 307 -17.80 5.63 11.55
N VAL A 308 -18.89 4.86 11.49
CA VAL A 308 -19.14 3.75 12.44
C VAL A 308 -17.99 2.73 12.39
N GLY A 309 -17.36 2.47 13.54
CA GLY A 309 -16.19 1.59 13.63
C GLY A 309 -14.88 2.21 13.11
N GLY A 310 -14.87 3.50 12.75
CA GLY A 310 -13.70 4.22 12.24
C GLY A 310 -13.35 3.96 10.77
N ILE A 311 -14.26 3.35 10.00
CA ILE A 311 -14.04 2.97 8.60
C ILE A 311 -15.11 3.55 7.66
N VAL A 312 -14.78 3.75 6.37
CA VAL A 312 -15.79 4.15 5.36
C VAL A 312 -15.41 3.76 3.92
N ASN A 313 -16.35 3.21 3.14
CA ASN A 313 -16.17 3.05 1.70
C ASN A 313 -16.02 4.44 1.04
N GLY A 314 -15.01 4.63 0.20
CA GLY A 314 -14.66 5.94 -0.35
C GLY A 314 -15.81 6.62 -1.10
N ALA A 315 -16.49 5.88 -1.99
CA ALA A 315 -17.59 6.39 -2.80
C ALA A 315 -18.81 6.84 -1.97
N LYS A 316 -19.08 6.17 -0.84
CA LYS A 316 -20.09 6.57 0.16
C LYS A 316 -19.70 7.84 0.89
N TRP A 317 -18.43 8.03 1.18
CA TRP A 317 -17.95 9.23 1.86
C TRP A 317 -17.96 10.45 0.93
N TYR A 318 -17.28 10.38 -0.23
CA TYR A 318 -17.44 11.34 -1.33
C TYR A 318 -16.75 10.82 -2.60
N THR A 319 -17.35 11.07 -3.76
CA THR A 319 -16.83 10.59 -5.05
C THR A 319 -15.84 11.57 -5.68
N PHE A 320 -14.82 11.03 -6.38
CA PHE A 320 -13.90 11.81 -7.21
C PHE A 320 -13.23 10.96 -8.30
N VAL A 321 -12.65 11.62 -9.32
CA VAL A 321 -11.87 10.99 -10.40
C VAL A 321 -10.39 10.89 -10.01
N GLY A 322 -9.74 9.79 -10.37
CA GLY A 322 -8.29 9.71 -10.49
C GLY A 322 -7.52 9.66 -9.18
N GLY A 323 -8.06 8.94 -8.19
CA GLY A 323 -7.40 8.68 -6.91
C GLY A 323 -6.29 7.63 -6.99
N MET A 324 -5.29 7.76 -6.13
CA MET A 324 -4.17 6.81 -6.04
C MET A 324 -4.63 5.42 -5.57
N GLN A 325 -5.57 5.38 -4.63
CA GLN A 325 -6.06 4.16 -3.98
C GLN A 325 -6.70 3.20 -4.97
N ASP A 326 -7.67 3.68 -5.75
CA ASP A 326 -8.34 2.87 -6.76
C ASP A 326 -7.39 2.51 -7.90
N TYR A 327 -6.41 3.37 -8.22
CA TYR A 327 -5.39 3.08 -9.22
C TYR A 327 -4.49 1.89 -8.83
N ASN A 328 -4.08 1.78 -7.56
CA ASN A 328 -3.35 0.63 -7.03
C ASN A 328 -4.11 -0.68 -7.25
N TYR A 329 -5.33 -0.75 -6.73
CA TYR A 329 -6.11 -1.99 -6.73
C TYR A 329 -6.56 -2.41 -8.13
N VAL A 330 -7.03 -1.47 -8.96
CA VAL A 330 -7.59 -1.79 -10.28
C VAL A 330 -6.51 -2.12 -11.32
N PHE A 331 -5.36 -1.43 -11.31
CA PHE A 331 -4.36 -1.57 -12.37
C PHE A 331 -3.14 -2.42 -11.97
N HIS A 332 -2.92 -2.68 -10.68
CA HIS A 332 -1.76 -3.45 -10.18
C HIS A 332 -2.12 -4.53 -9.17
N GLY A 333 -3.40 -4.67 -8.77
CA GLY A 333 -3.86 -5.65 -7.77
C GLY A 333 -3.48 -5.32 -6.32
N THR A 334 -2.54 -4.39 -6.10
CA THR A 334 -2.10 -3.89 -4.80
C THR A 334 -3.28 -3.40 -3.96
N MET A 335 -3.47 -3.96 -2.76
CA MET A 335 -4.55 -3.54 -1.88
C MET A 335 -4.17 -2.24 -1.17
N GLU A 336 -4.66 -1.09 -1.67
CA GLU A 336 -4.45 0.22 -1.03
C GLU A 336 -5.68 0.70 -0.26
N ILE A 337 -5.47 1.28 0.93
CA ILE A 337 -6.49 2.07 1.65
C ILE A 337 -5.99 3.51 1.91
N THR A 338 -6.93 4.42 2.17
CA THR A 338 -6.69 5.82 2.50
C THR A 338 -6.80 6.03 4.01
N LEU A 339 -5.73 6.46 4.66
CA LEU A 339 -5.67 6.64 6.12
C LEU A 339 -5.68 8.12 6.50
N GLU A 340 -6.84 8.62 6.92
CA GLU A 340 -6.97 9.98 7.48
C GLU A 340 -6.55 9.95 8.95
N VAL A 341 -5.32 10.39 9.26
CA VAL A 341 -4.68 10.22 10.58
C VAL A 341 -4.80 11.43 11.52
N SER A 342 -5.35 12.56 11.04
CA SER A 342 -5.51 13.77 11.86
C SER A 342 -6.65 14.69 11.41
N CYS A 343 -7.59 14.98 12.31
CA CYS A 343 -8.70 15.92 12.08
C CYS A 343 -8.25 17.35 11.68
N CYS A 344 -7.07 17.76 12.12
CA CYS A 344 -6.40 18.97 11.68
C CYS A 344 -5.37 18.59 10.60
N LYS A 345 -5.40 19.26 9.44
CA LYS A 345 -4.45 18.99 8.34
C LYS A 345 -2.99 19.21 8.77
N HIS A 346 -2.69 20.42 9.24
CA HIS A 346 -1.37 20.83 9.75
C HIS A 346 -1.55 21.36 11.19
N PRO A 347 -1.51 20.51 12.23
CA PRO A 347 -1.61 20.93 13.63
C PRO A 347 -0.34 21.67 14.10
N MET A 348 -0.27 22.00 15.39
CA MET A 348 0.96 22.50 16.00
C MET A 348 1.91 21.32 16.26
N ALA A 349 3.22 21.53 16.12
CA ALA A 349 4.24 20.49 16.28
C ALA A 349 4.16 19.77 17.65
N SER A 350 3.71 20.50 18.69
CA SER A 350 3.48 19.96 20.03
C SER A 350 2.49 18.79 20.11
N THR A 351 1.63 18.55 19.10
CA THR A 351 0.74 17.38 19.05
C THR A 351 1.33 16.17 18.31
N LEU A 352 2.48 16.31 17.63
CA LEU A 352 3.07 15.23 16.82
C LEU A 352 3.40 13.98 17.65
N ARG A 353 3.83 14.16 18.90
CA ARG A 353 4.06 13.04 19.83
C ARG A 353 2.79 12.24 20.12
N GLN A 354 1.66 12.91 20.27
CA GLN A 354 0.36 12.24 20.46
C GLN A 354 -0.07 11.53 19.16
N HIS A 355 0.07 12.17 18.00
CA HIS A 355 -0.26 11.53 16.72
C HIS A 355 0.58 10.27 16.46
N TRP A 356 1.87 10.29 16.80
CA TRP A 356 2.72 9.10 16.78
C TRP A 356 2.20 8.01 17.73
N GLN A 357 1.94 8.34 19.00
CA GLN A 357 1.43 7.37 19.99
C GLN A 357 0.07 6.78 19.58
N ASP A 358 -0.83 7.60 19.03
CA ASP A 358 -2.16 7.20 18.58
C ASP A 358 -2.12 6.25 17.37
N ASN A 359 -1.08 6.32 16.54
CA ASN A 359 -0.97 5.59 15.27
C ASN A 359 0.07 4.45 15.27
N ARG A 360 1.09 4.45 16.16
CA ARG A 360 2.22 3.48 16.16
C ARG A 360 1.76 2.03 15.99
N ASN A 361 0.87 1.58 16.87
CA ASN A 361 0.39 0.19 16.88
C ASN A 361 -0.48 -0.12 15.65
N ALA A 362 -1.29 0.85 15.18
CA ALA A 362 -2.12 0.71 13.99
C ALA A 362 -1.27 0.55 12.72
N LEU A 363 -0.18 1.31 12.60
CA LEU A 363 0.77 1.20 11.49
C LEU A 363 1.48 -0.16 11.50
N ILE A 364 2.01 -0.59 12.65
CA ILE A 364 2.70 -1.88 12.76
C ILE A 364 1.77 -3.05 12.42
N LEU A 365 0.59 -3.12 13.05
CA LEU A 365 -0.35 -4.21 12.83
C LEU A 365 -0.99 -4.19 11.43
N TYR A 366 -1.06 -3.03 10.77
CA TYR A 366 -1.46 -2.98 9.37
C TYR A 366 -0.40 -3.58 8.43
N MET A 367 0.89 -3.43 8.73
CA MET A 367 1.96 -4.03 7.90
C MET A 367 1.93 -5.57 7.93
N TYR A 368 1.47 -6.16 9.03
CA TYR A 368 1.29 -7.62 9.15
C TYR A 368 0.28 -8.21 8.16
N GLU A 369 -0.69 -7.42 7.70
CA GLU A 369 -1.70 -7.86 6.75
C GLU A 369 -1.12 -8.26 5.38
N ALA A 370 0.13 -7.88 5.09
CA ALA A 370 0.86 -8.34 3.89
C ALA A 370 1.33 -9.81 3.99
N LEU A 371 1.35 -10.39 5.19
CA LEU A 371 1.88 -11.74 5.47
C LEU A 371 0.80 -12.84 5.47
N ARG A 372 -0.49 -12.48 5.30
CA ARG A 372 -1.65 -13.38 5.46
C ARG A 372 -2.38 -13.71 4.14
N GLY A 373 -3.20 -14.76 4.13
CA GLY A 373 -3.96 -15.19 2.96
C GLY A 373 -3.34 -16.41 2.27
N VAL A 374 -2.87 -16.26 1.02
CA VAL A 374 -2.17 -17.32 0.28
C VAL A 374 -0.94 -16.76 -0.45
N LYS A 375 0.14 -17.55 -0.53
CA LYS A 375 1.37 -17.22 -1.27
C LYS A 375 2.01 -18.48 -1.85
N GLY A 376 2.85 -18.34 -2.86
CA GLY A 376 3.67 -19.45 -3.37
C GLY A 376 4.19 -19.22 -4.78
N PHE A 377 4.62 -20.29 -5.43
CA PHE A 377 5.25 -20.29 -6.75
C PHE A 377 4.44 -21.09 -7.77
N VAL A 378 4.43 -20.62 -9.03
CA VAL A 378 3.92 -21.36 -10.18
C VAL A 378 5.11 -21.82 -11.02
N MET A 379 5.26 -23.13 -11.18
CA MET A 379 6.42 -23.77 -11.83
C MET A 379 5.99 -24.60 -13.05
N ASP A 380 6.85 -24.74 -14.05
CA ASP A 380 6.65 -25.61 -15.21
C ASP A 380 7.04 -27.06 -14.88
N GLU A 381 6.14 -28.01 -15.13
CA GLU A 381 6.33 -29.44 -14.83
C GLU A 381 7.58 -30.05 -15.50
N GLU A 382 7.88 -29.62 -16.74
CA GLU A 382 8.94 -30.26 -17.55
C GLU A 382 10.33 -29.69 -17.27
N SER A 383 10.48 -28.36 -17.14
CA SER A 383 11.78 -27.72 -16.91
C SER A 383 12.09 -27.41 -15.44
N GLY A 384 11.07 -27.41 -14.55
CA GLY A 384 11.22 -26.96 -13.17
C GLY A 384 11.52 -25.46 -13.02
N LEU A 385 11.31 -24.65 -14.07
CA LEU A 385 11.51 -23.20 -14.07
C LEU A 385 10.21 -22.45 -13.71
N PRO A 386 10.29 -21.21 -13.20
CA PRO A 386 9.10 -20.45 -12.83
C PRO A 386 8.27 -19.99 -14.04
N VAL A 387 6.95 -20.07 -13.94
CA VAL A 387 6.00 -19.58 -14.96
C VAL A 387 5.71 -18.10 -14.70
N ARG A 388 6.51 -17.24 -15.34
CA ARG A 388 6.35 -15.79 -15.32
C ARG A 388 5.01 -15.33 -15.87
N GLY A 389 4.35 -14.41 -15.16
CA GLY A 389 3.15 -13.71 -15.63
C GLY A 389 1.87 -14.55 -15.75
N ALA A 390 1.86 -15.78 -15.20
CA ALA A 390 0.68 -16.63 -15.14
C ALA A 390 -0.50 -15.87 -14.51
N GLN A 391 -1.68 -16.00 -15.10
CA GLN A 391 -2.92 -15.36 -14.65
C GLN A 391 -3.53 -16.19 -13.51
N MET A 392 -3.79 -15.52 -12.40
CA MET A 392 -4.27 -16.10 -11.15
C MET A 392 -5.66 -15.53 -10.83
N HIS A 393 -6.61 -16.39 -10.49
CA HIS A 393 -7.99 -15.98 -10.20
C HIS A 393 -8.53 -16.77 -8.99
N ILE A 394 -9.05 -16.06 -7.98
CA ILE A 394 -9.78 -16.70 -6.87
C ILE A 394 -11.23 -16.85 -7.30
N LYS A 395 -11.68 -18.09 -7.46
CA LYS A 395 -13.00 -18.43 -8.03
C LYS A 395 -14.13 -17.73 -7.27
N GLY A 396 -14.79 -16.77 -7.92
CA GLY A 396 -15.85 -15.93 -7.34
C GLY A 396 -15.43 -14.48 -7.03
N ARG A 397 -14.14 -14.14 -7.05
CA ARG A 397 -13.62 -12.77 -6.96
C ARG A 397 -13.23 -12.27 -8.35
N GLN A 398 -13.88 -11.21 -8.84
CA GLN A 398 -13.70 -10.71 -10.22
C GLN A 398 -12.35 -10.04 -10.50
N ARG A 399 -11.42 -9.93 -9.53
CA ARG A 399 -10.08 -9.39 -9.75
C ARG A 399 -9.05 -10.50 -9.84
N GLU A 400 -8.56 -10.68 -11.05
CA GLU A 400 -7.36 -11.42 -11.38
C GLU A 400 -6.10 -10.71 -10.84
N PHE A 401 -5.02 -11.46 -10.73
CA PHE A 401 -3.66 -11.00 -10.43
C PHE A 401 -2.68 -11.91 -11.21
N ASN A 402 -1.39 -11.56 -11.25
CA ASN A 402 -0.42 -12.31 -12.04
C ASN A 402 0.80 -12.69 -11.20
N THR A 403 1.49 -13.76 -11.62
CA THR A 403 2.81 -14.07 -11.06
C THR A 403 3.88 -13.07 -11.50
N THR A 404 4.94 -12.94 -10.70
CA THR A 404 6.08 -12.05 -10.99
C THR A 404 6.98 -12.58 -12.12
N ILE A 405 8.17 -11.98 -12.30
CA ILE A 405 9.21 -12.53 -13.18
C ILE A 405 9.79 -13.85 -12.67
N ASP A 406 9.75 -14.07 -11.36
CA ASP A 406 10.26 -15.26 -10.66
C ASP A 406 9.13 -16.28 -10.36
N GLY A 407 7.98 -16.13 -11.02
CA GLY A 407 6.84 -17.05 -10.99
C GLY A 407 6.05 -17.11 -9.68
N GLU A 408 6.36 -16.24 -8.72
CA GLU A 408 5.70 -16.21 -7.41
C GLU A 408 4.40 -15.40 -7.41
N TYR A 409 3.59 -15.55 -6.36
CA TYR A 409 2.42 -14.74 -6.11
C TYR A 409 2.09 -14.62 -4.62
N TRP A 410 1.31 -13.59 -4.29
CA TRP A 410 0.67 -13.40 -2.99
C TRP A 410 -0.76 -12.90 -3.19
N ARG A 411 -1.70 -13.32 -2.33
CA ARG A 411 -3.05 -12.76 -2.27
C ARG A 411 -3.57 -12.75 -0.84
N ILE A 412 -3.81 -11.54 -0.32
CA ILE A 412 -4.47 -11.35 0.97
C ILE A 412 -5.91 -11.82 0.86
N LEU A 413 -6.30 -12.72 1.77
CA LEU A 413 -7.63 -13.35 1.83
C LEU A 413 -8.01 -13.57 3.30
N LEU A 414 -9.30 -13.45 3.63
CA LEU A 414 -9.80 -13.78 4.97
C LEU A 414 -9.97 -15.29 5.15
N ASN A 415 -10.14 -15.73 6.39
CA ASN A 415 -10.20 -17.16 6.72
C ASN A 415 -11.41 -17.84 6.07
N GLY A 416 -11.18 -18.97 5.41
CA GLY A 416 -12.20 -19.67 4.62
C GLY A 416 -11.59 -20.57 3.55
N SER A 417 -12.46 -21.36 2.90
CA SER A 417 -12.10 -22.27 1.81
C SER A 417 -12.30 -21.56 0.45
N TYR A 418 -11.33 -21.70 -0.44
CA TYR A 418 -11.26 -21.04 -1.75
C TYR A 418 -10.89 -22.04 -2.85
N ILE A 419 -11.03 -21.62 -4.11
CA ILE A 419 -10.46 -22.32 -5.26
C ILE A 419 -9.60 -21.31 -6.02
N LEU A 420 -8.31 -21.63 -6.19
CA LEU A 420 -7.41 -20.90 -7.08
C LEU A 420 -7.52 -21.49 -8.48
N GLN A 421 -7.78 -20.65 -9.47
CA GLN A 421 -7.66 -21.00 -10.89
C GLN A 421 -6.37 -20.35 -11.42
N VAL A 422 -5.58 -21.10 -12.19
CA VAL A 422 -4.33 -20.62 -12.80
C VAL A 422 -4.34 -20.91 -14.31
N SER A 423 -3.97 -19.91 -15.10
CA SER A 423 -3.80 -20.06 -16.56
C SER A 423 -2.49 -19.41 -17.02
N ALA A 424 -1.86 -19.97 -18.06
CA ALA A 424 -0.69 -19.42 -18.71
C ALA A 424 -0.65 -19.84 -20.18
N GLU A 425 -0.08 -19.01 -21.06
CA GLU A 425 0.03 -19.34 -22.48
C GLU A 425 0.90 -20.59 -22.70
N GLY A 426 0.35 -21.59 -23.38
CA GLY A 426 1.02 -22.88 -23.61
C GLY A 426 0.80 -23.95 -22.52
N TYR A 427 0.01 -23.68 -21.48
CA TYR A 427 -0.23 -24.61 -20.36
C TYR A 427 -1.68 -25.10 -20.26
N GLU A 428 -1.86 -26.30 -19.71
CA GLU A 428 -3.16 -26.85 -19.30
C GLU A 428 -3.69 -26.01 -18.11
N PRO A 429 -4.93 -25.48 -18.15
CA PRO A 429 -5.49 -24.71 -17.04
C PRO A 429 -5.63 -25.53 -15.75
N TYR A 430 -5.28 -24.94 -14.62
CA TYR A 430 -5.22 -25.61 -13.32
C TYR A 430 -6.26 -25.04 -12.35
N GLU A 431 -6.88 -25.89 -11.53
CA GLU A 431 -7.73 -25.48 -10.40
C GLU A 431 -7.34 -26.23 -9.13
N GLU A 432 -7.14 -25.50 -8.02
CA GLU A 432 -6.75 -26.06 -6.73
C GLU A 432 -7.64 -25.53 -5.59
N PRO A 433 -8.33 -26.39 -4.84
CA PRO A 433 -9.01 -26.00 -3.61
C PRO A 433 -7.99 -25.82 -2.47
N PHE A 434 -8.08 -24.71 -1.74
CA PHE A 434 -7.22 -24.44 -0.59
C PHE A 434 -7.99 -23.74 0.53
N GLU A 435 -7.43 -23.74 1.74
CA GLU A 435 -8.00 -23.03 2.90
C GLU A 435 -7.03 -21.99 3.44
N VAL A 436 -7.58 -20.90 3.97
CA VAL A 436 -6.84 -19.87 4.72
C VAL A 436 -7.26 -19.98 6.19
N MET A 437 -6.29 -20.15 7.08
CA MET A 437 -6.50 -20.33 8.52
C MET A 437 -5.53 -19.45 9.31
N GLY A 438 -6.04 -18.77 10.34
CA GLY A 438 -5.23 -17.93 11.22
C GLY A 438 -4.81 -16.60 10.61
N ASP A 439 -3.67 -16.06 11.06
CA ASP A 439 -3.12 -14.77 10.64
C ASP A 439 -1.94 -14.92 9.65
N GLU A 440 -1.63 -16.14 9.20
CA GLU A 440 -0.52 -16.44 8.29
C GLU A 440 -0.99 -16.79 6.88
N ALA A 441 -0.11 -16.67 5.88
CA ALA A 441 -0.41 -17.03 4.49
C ALA A 441 -0.16 -18.51 4.24
N THR A 442 -1.21 -19.23 3.85
CA THR A 442 -1.13 -20.60 3.31
C THR A 442 -0.12 -20.66 2.17
N VAL A 443 0.89 -21.50 2.30
CA VAL A 443 1.87 -21.74 1.23
C VAL A 443 1.27 -22.74 0.24
N LEU A 444 1.07 -22.30 -1.00
CA LEU A 444 0.49 -23.09 -2.07
C LEU A 444 1.37 -22.96 -3.32
N ASN A 445 2.10 -24.02 -3.66
CA ASN A 445 2.89 -24.08 -4.89
C ASN A 445 2.12 -24.84 -5.96
N VAL A 446 2.05 -24.27 -7.16
CA VAL A 446 1.35 -24.82 -8.32
C VAL A 446 2.37 -25.29 -9.34
N THR A 447 2.14 -26.47 -9.94
CA THR A 447 2.95 -26.95 -11.07
C THR A 447 2.05 -27.04 -12.29
N LEU A 448 2.35 -26.25 -13.33
CA LEU A 448 1.59 -26.22 -14.57
C LEU A 448 2.22 -27.16 -15.60
N ARG A 449 1.33 -27.88 -16.29
CA ARG A 449 1.68 -28.85 -17.33
C ARG A 449 1.53 -28.22 -18.71
N ARG A 450 2.46 -28.46 -19.61
CA ARG A 450 2.42 -27.89 -20.97
C ARG A 450 1.34 -28.57 -21.81
N LEU A 451 0.65 -27.78 -22.65
CA LEU A 451 -0.28 -28.29 -23.65
C LEU A 451 0.45 -29.23 -24.61
N ALA A 452 -0.09 -30.44 -24.80
CA ALA A 452 0.49 -31.42 -25.71
C ALA A 452 0.54 -30.88 -27.16
N VAL A 453 1.74 -30.61 -27.66
CA VAL A 453 1.96 -30.12 -29.03
C VAL A 453 1.50 -31.18 -30.03
N SER A 454 0.34 -30.94 -30.65
CA SER A 454 -0.16 -31.81 -31.73
C SER A 454 0.67 -31.59 -32.99
N LEU A 455 1.76 -32.35 -33.10
CA LEU A 455 2.54 -32.49 -34.33
C LEU A 455 1.66 -33.12 -35.42
N SER A 456 0.91 -32.27 -36.12
CA SER A 456 0.17 -32.64 -37.33
C SER A 456 1.16 -32.91 -38.46
N SER A 457 1.69 -34.14 -38.45
CA SER A 457 2.67 -34.63 -39.43
C SER A 457 2.01 -34.75 -40.81
N THR A 458 1.89 -33.62 -41.50
CA THR A 458 1.51 -33.53 -42.90
C THR A 458 2.65 -34.09 -43.76
N SER A 459 2.72 -35.43 -43.82
CA SER A 459 3.69 -36.20 -44.59
C SER A 459 3.39 -36.13 -46.10
N SER A 460 3.40 -34.92 -46.65
CA SER A 460 3.43 -34.66 -48.09
C SER A 460 4.76 -35.17 -48.64
N SER A 461 4.75 -36.40 -49.14
CA SER A 461 5.89 -36.96 -49.86
C SER A 461 6.25 -36.05 -51.05
N PRO A 462 7.52 -35.68 -51.23
CA PRO A 462 7.92 -34.81 -52.33
C PRO A 462 7.79 -35.56 -53.67
N THR A 463 6.70 -35.30 -54.40
CA THR A 463 6.51 -35.83 -55.75
C THR A 463 7.59 -35.27 -56.67
N LEU A 464 8.49 -36.15 -57.14
CA LEU A 464 9.54 -35.78 -58.09
C LEU A 464 8.94 -35.34 -59.43
N VAL A 465 9.06 -34.05 -59.74
CA VAL A 465 8.73 -33.49 -61.06
C VAL A 465 9.99 -33.53 -61.94
N PRO A 466 9.92 -34.00 -63.21
CA PRO A 466 11.08 -34.08 -64.09
C PRO A 466 11.69 -32.70 -64.41
N LEU A 467 13.01 -32.67 -64.62
CA LEU A 467 13.75 -31.46 -64.95
C LEU A 467 13.47 -31.03 -66.40
N GLY A 468 12.60 -30.03 -66.57
CA GLY A 468 12.32 -29.37 -67.85
C GLY A 468 13.29 -28.23 -68.16
N THR A 469 13.54 -27.96 -69.44
CA THR A 469 14.49 -26.94 -69.91
C THR A 469 13.97 -25.51 -69.74
N VAL A 470 14.89 -24.58 -69.46
CA VAL A 470 14.62 -23.13 -69.43
C VAL A 470 14.58 -22.57 -70.85
N GLU A 471 13.56 -21.77 -71.16
CA GLU A 471 13.57 -20.78 -72.26
C GLU A 471 13.08 -19.43 -71.72
N ASP A 472 13.68 -18.34 -72.17
CA ASP A 472 13.33 -16.97 -71.77
C ASP A 472 12.05 -16.47 -72.48
N ALA A 473 11.12 -15.89 -71.72
CA ALA A 473 9.97 -15.17 -72.26
C ALA A 473 9.60 -13.93 -71.42
N LEU A 474 10.03 -12.76 -71.90
CA LEU A 474 9.67 -11.45 -71.33
C LEU A 474 8.23 -11.06 -71.69
N ILE A 475 7.35 -10.86 -70.71
CA ILE A 475 6.05 -10.19 -70.91
C ILE A 475 5.82 -9.13 -69.81
N THR A 476 5.52 -7.91 -70.25
CA THR A 476 5.09 -6.77 -69.41
C THR A 476 3.57 -6.75 -69.25
N GLY A 477 3.06 -6.50 -68.05
CA GLY A 477 1.62 -6.28 -67.84
C GLY A 477 1.30 -5.68 -66.47
N SER A 478 0.56 -4.57 -66.45
CA SER A 478 0.03 -3.93 -65.24
C SER A 478 -1.48 -4.12 -65.17
N THR A 479 -2.00 -4.56 -64.02
CA THR A 479 -3.44 -4.58 -63.75
C THR A 479 -3.73 -4.06 -62.35
N THR A 480 -4.45 -2.94 -62.27
CA THR A 480 -5.01 -2.40 -61.02
C THR A 480 -6.30 -3.12 -60.66
N VAL A 481 -6.56 -3.37 -59.37
CA VAL A 481 -7.88 -3.76 -58.86
C VAL A 481 -8.24 -2.84 -57.70
N SER A 482 -9.45 -2.27 -57.75
CA SER A 482 -9.97 -1.30 -56.79
C SER A 482 -10.58 -1.98 -55.56
N ILE A 483 -10.55 -1.27 -54.41
CA ILE A 483 -11.46 -1.54 -53.29
C ILE A 483 -12.56 -0.46 -53.34
N PRO A 484 -13.86 -0.81 -53.33
CA PRO A 484 -14.94 0.17 -53.37
C PRO A 484 -15.23 0.79 -52.00
N THR A 485 -15.61 2.05 -52.02
CA THR A 485 -16.40 2.73 -50.98
C THR A 485 -17.89 2.74 -51.39
N ASP A 486 -18.69 3.57 -50.70
CA ASP A 486 -20.05 4.01 -51.05
C ASP A 486 -21.20 3.14 -50.48
N ASP A 487 -22.32 3.69 -49.94
CA ASP A 487 -22.56 4.97 -49.23
C ASP A 487 -23.95 4.95 -48.53
N ASP A 488 -24.50 6.14 -48.18
CA ASP A 488 -25.91 6.51 -47.88
C ASP A 488 -26.48 6.15 -46.47
N PHE A 489 -27.25 7.01 -45.76
CA PHE A 489 -27.70 8.43 -45.91
C PHE A 489 -28.20 8.91 -44.51
N SER A 490 -28.45 10.18 -44.11
CA SER A 490 -28.61 11.49 -44.80
C SER A 490 -27.61 12.54 -44.18
N GLY A 491 -27.82 13.83 -43.84
CA GLY A 491 -28.99 14.73 -43.66
C GLY A 491 -29.61 14.64 -42.24
N ASP A 492 -29.96 15.71 -41.50
CA ASP A 492 -29.73 17.18 -41.60
C ASP A 492 -30.03 17.81 -40.19
N GLY A 493 -29.68 19.05 -39.82
CA GLY A 493 -29.02 20.13 -40.56
C GLY A 493 -29.05 21.51 -39.87
N ASN A 494 -28.52 22.52 -40.59
CA ASN A 494 -28.81 23.97 -40.50
C ASN A 494 -28.26 24.87 -39.35
N HIS A 495 -27.28 25.74 -39.71
CA HIS A 495 -27.02 27.14 -39.24
C HIS A 495 -26.67 27.47 -37.75
N ASN A 496 -25.85 28.49 -37.41
CA ASN A 496 -25.16 29.50 -38.23
C ASN A 496 -23.82 30.05 -37.63
N THR A 497 -23.07 30.76 -38.48
CA THR A 497 -21.87 31.64 -38.33
C THR A 497 -21.64 32.40 -36.98
N GLN A 498 -20.43 32.88 -36.61
CA GLN A 498 -19.41 33.61 -37.42
C GLN A 498 -17.92 33.41 -37.03
N HIS A 499 -17.04 33.61 -38.03
CA HIS A 499 -15.60 33.90 -37.94
C HIS A 499 -15.35 35.35 -38.42
N PRO A 500 -14.27 36.02 -37.98
CA PRO A 500 -13.18 36.38 -38.93
C PRO A 500 -11.78 36.47 -38.26
N ASN A 501 -10.63 36.69 -38.94
CA ASN A 501 -10.10 36.19 -40.24
C ASN A 501 -8.58 36.53 -40.32
N GLY A 502 -7.80 35.78 -41.12
CA GLY A 502 -6.34 36.00 -41.35
C GLY A 502 -5.53 34.69 -41.27
N VAL A 503 -5.13 33.96 -42.33
CA VAL A 503 -4.91 34.23 -43.77
C VAL A 503 -3.63 35.09 -44.00
N ASN A 504 -2.58 34.68 -44.73
CA ASN A 504 -2.38 33.55 -45.67
C ASN A 504 -0.94 32.90 -45.58
N PRO A 505 -0.31 32.23 -46.59
CA PRO A 505 0.24 30.88 -46.34
C PRO A 505 1.76 30.72 -46.66
N ASN A 506 2.26 29.48 -46.60
CA ASN A 506 3.13 28.96 -47.68
C ASN A 506 3.02 27.43 -47.78
N ASN A 507 3.27 26.89 -48.97
CA ASN A 507 2.96 25.51 -49.32
C ASN A 507 4.18 24.80 -49.93
N SER A 508 4.54 23.62 -49.43
CA SER A 508 5.50 22.72 -50.09
C SER A 508 5.36 21.29 -49.56
N ILE A 509 4.95 20.37 -50.42
CA ILE A 509 4.86 18.93 -50.14
C ILE A 509 6.25 18.29 -50.30
N THR A 510 6.63 17.39 -49.39
CA THR A 510 7.71 16.42 -49.66
C THR A 510 7.41 15.11 -48.94
N THR A 511 7.11 14.06 -49.71
CA THR A 511 6.91 12.69 -49.23
C THR A 511 8.22 11.92 -49.33
N ILE A 512 8.57 11.06 -48.37
CA ILE A 512 9.38 9.84 -48.62
C ILE A 512 9.30 8.84 -47.45
N THR A 513 9.02 7.58 -47.81
CA THR A 513 9.18 6.28 -47.11
C THR A 513 9.05 6.17 -45.58
N SER A 514 8.18 5.23 -45.17
CA SER A 514 8.28 4.50 -43.90
C SER A 514 9.55 3.65 -43.82
N VAL A 515 10.10 3.49 -42.61
CA VAL A 515 11.19 2.53 -42.32
C VAL A 515 10.61 1.37 -41.50
N THR A 516 10.80 0.15 -41.98
CA THR A 516 10.43 -1.07 -41.26
C THR A 516 11.50 -1.38 -40.20
N MET A 517 11.11 -1.51 -38.93
CA MET A 517 12.00 -2.05 -37.90
C MET A 517 12.22 -3.55 -38.14
N ALA A 518 13.48 -3.96 -38.28
CA ALA A 518 13.87 -5.37 -38.33
C ALA A 518 14.41 -5.82 -36.97
N THR A 519 13.85 -6.90 -36.42
CA THR A 519 14.30 -7.48 -35.16
C THR A 519 15.64 -8.19 -35.34
N LEU A 520 16.69 -7.73 -34.66
CA LEU A 520 17.96 -8.43 -34.57
C LEU A 520 17.92 -9.47 -33.44
N ILE A 521 17.86 -10.74 -33.82
CA ILE A 521 18.19 -11.87 -32.94
C ILE A 521 19.70 -12.08 -33.02
N LEU A 522 20.37 -12.16 -31.87
CA LEU A 522 21.81 -12.41 -31.79
C LEU A 522 22.08 -13.78 -31.16
N GLU A 523 22.09 -14.82 -32.00
CA GLU A 523 22.63 -16.13 -31.59
C GLU A 523 24.16 -16.09 -31.59
N ALA A 524 24.77 -16.58 -30.51
CA ALA A 524 26.22 -16.71 -30.38
C ALA A 524 26.57 -18.09 -29.80
N ALA A 525 26.57 -19.11 -30.66
CA ALA A 525 26.94 -20.48 -30.29
C ALA A 525 28.38 -20.79 -30.70
N THR A 526 29.25 -21.02 -29.71
CA THR A 526 30.52 -21.74 -29.89
C THR A 526 30.79 -22.63 -28.69
N SER A 527 30.86 -23.94 -28.91
CA SER A 527 31.41 -24.89 -27.93
C SER A 527 32.91 -25.13 -28.21
N ASN A 528 33.70 -25.35 -27.16
CA ASN A 528 34.44 -26.61 -26.95
C ASN A 528 35.41 -26.51 -25.77
N ASN A 529 35.00 -27.14 -24.66
CA ASN A 529 35.78 -28.14 -23.92
C ASN A 529 37.32 -28.06 -23.94
N GLU A 530 37.92 -27.77 -22.78
CA GLU A 530 38.96 -28.64 -22.22
C GLU A 530 38.99 -28.59 -20.68
N THR A 531 39.53 -29.64 -20.05
CA THR A 531 39.56 -29.82 -18.59
C THR A 531 40.97 -29.63 -18.04
N THR A 532 41.11 -29.01 -16.87
CA THR A 532 42.13 -29.38 -15.87
C THR A 532 41.80 -28.79 -14.49
N SER A 533 42.58 -29.17 -13.48
CA SER A 533 42.22 -29.10 -12.06
C SER A 533 43.10 -28.16 -11.24
N ASN A 534 42.66 -27.97 -9.98
CA ASN A 534 43.46 -27.71 -8.77
C ASN A 534 43.79 -26.27 -8.30
N ASP A 535 43.67 -26.17 -6.97
CA ASP A 535 44.46 -25.43 -5.98
C ASP A 535 44.36 -23.88 -5.84
N LEU A 536 43.67 -23.50 -4.76
CA LEU A 536 43.95 -22.33 -3.90
C LEU A 536 45.43 -22.33 -3.45
N PRO A 537 46.06 -21.15 -3.28
CA PRO A 537 45.98 -20.51 -1.95
C PRO A 537 45.84 -18.98 -1.98
N SER A 538 45.66 -18.42 -0.78
CA SER A 538 45.59 -16.98 -0.53
C SER A 538 46.95 -16.28 -0.52
N THR A 539 46.97 -14.96 -0.69
CA THR A 539 47.80 -14.07 0.15
C THR A 539 47.32 -12.62 0.10
N ASN A 540 47.54 -11.92 1.22
CA ASN A 540 47.34 -10.47 1.35
C ASN A 540 48.60 -9.75 0.81
N PRO A 541 48.52 -8.44 0.50
CA PRO A 541 49.47 -7.55 1.16
C PRO A 541 48.86 -6.23 1.65
N SER A 542 49.20 -5.87 2.88
CA SER A 542 49.04 -4.53 3.45
C SER A 542 50.32 -3.71 3.28
N ASN A 543 50.18 -2.40 3.03
CA ASN A 543 50.98 -1.27 3.56
C ASN A 543 50.59 0.00 2.77
N ALA A 544 50.33 1.20 3.31
CA ALA A 544 50.85 1.93 4.49
C ALA A 544 52.11 2.78 4.20
N ALA A 545 51.90 4.00 3.68
CA ALA A 545 52.79 5.16 3.70
C ALA A 545 52.05 6.40 3.12
N ALA A 546 52.39 7.65 3.39
CA ALA A 546 53.03 8.28 4.57
C ALA A 546 52.84 9.82 4.46
N VAL A 547 52.92 10.55 5.58
CA VAL A 547 52.81 12.03 5.60
C VAL A 547 54.10 12.70 5.13
N THR A 548 53.98 13.72 4.28
CA THR A 548 54.95 14.83 4.21
C THR A 548 54.20 16.15 4.10
N GLY A 549 54.47 17.09 5.01
CA GLY A 549 54.03 18.48 4.89
C GLY A 549 55.19 19.41 4.56
N SER A 550 54.89 20.63 4.12
CA SER A 550 55.84 21.75 4.14
C SER A 550 55.09 23.06 4.39
N THR A 551 55.73 23.97 5.11
CA THR A 551 55.14 25.22 5.58
C THR A 551 55.72 26.43 4.83
N SER A 552 54.93 27.48 4.70
CA SER A 552 55.44 28.85 4.63
C SER A 552 54.43 29.77 5.33
N ASN A 553 54.93 30.78 6.04
CA ASN A 553 54.19 31.64 6.96
C ASN A 553 54.42 33.12 6.59
N ILE A 554 53.94 34.07 7.42
CA ILE A 554 53.87 35.54 7.22
C ILE A 554 52.55 35.92 6.51
N GLY A 555 51.70 36.83 7.01
CA GLY A 555 51.85 37.85 8.07
C GLY A 555 51.49 39.24 7.48
N SER A 556 50.92 40.22 8.21
CA SER A 556 50.61 40.33 9.65
C SER A 556 49.57 41.45 9.89
N ASN A 557 49.32 41.80 11.16
CA ASN A 557 48.55 42.96 11.68
C ASN A 557 47.01 42.85 11.65
N GLU A 558 46.22 43.49 12.54
CA GLU A 558 46.27 43.86 13.99
C GLU A 558 45.13 44.90 14.23
N GLU A 559 44.87 45.29 15.50
CA GLU A 559 43.80 46.22 15.96
C GLU A 559 42.39 45.55 15.88
N ASP A 560 41.73 45.05 16.95
CA ASP A 560 41.59 45.37 18.40
C ASP A 560 40.36 46.26 18.74
N ASP A 561 40.07 46.40 20.05
CA ASP A 561 38.93 47.09 20.71
C ASP A 561 37.52 46.41 20.60
N ASP A 562 36.74 46.18 21.68
CA ASP A 562 37.09 46.10 23.12
C ASP A 562 35.99 45.38 23.97
N GLU A 563 36.21 45.30 25.29
CA GLU A 563 35.45 44.60 26.37
C GLU A 563 33.98 45.06 26.62
N ASP A 564 33.15 44.19 27.23
CA ASP A 564 32.64 44.34 28.63
C ASP A 564 31.93 43.05 29.15
N ASP A 565 31.87 42.87 30.48
CA ASP A 565 31.39 41.67 31.21
C ASP A 565 29.91 41.78 31.68
N GLY A 566 29.34 40.68 32.23
CA GLY A 566 28.00 40.74 32.85
C GLY A 566 27.36 39.43 33.36
N ASP A 567 27.94 38.77 34.36
CA ASP A 567 27.23 37.76 35.18
C ASP A 567 26.25 38.42 36.17
N GLU A 568 25.04 37.88 36.34
CA GLU A 568 24.36 37.92 37.66
C GLU A 568 23.29 36.81 37.83
N ASP A 569 23.31 36.13 38.99
CA ASP A 569 22.29 35.18 39.43
C ASP A 569 20.97 35.88 39.80
N ASN A 570 19.82 35.19 39.68
CA ASN A 570 18.97 34.81 40.82
C ASN A 570 17.62 34.19 40.40
N ALA A 571 17.24 33.11 41.10
CA ALA A 571 15.83 32.70 41.27
C ALA A 571 15.40 33.03 42.72
N PRO A 572 14.09 33.17 43.01
CA PRO A 572 13.60 32.36 44.13
C PRO A 572 12.12 31.88 44.08
N THR A 573 11.96 30.65 44.55
CA THR A 573 10.85 30.12 45.39
C THR A 573 9.37 30.11 44.93
N ASN A 574 8.81 28.90 45.03
CA ASN A 574 7.41 28.57 45.36
C ASN A 574 6.66 29.57 46.25
N ASN A 575 5.34 29.69 46.04
CA ASN A 575 4.36 29.24 47.04
C ASN A 575 2.95 29.05 46.45
N ASN A 576 2.28 27.98 46.89
CA ASN A 576 0.83 27.72 46.80
C ASN A 576 0.31 27.72 48.26
N PRO A 577 -0.96 28.08 48.58
CA PRO A 577 -2.02 27.08 48.48
C PRO A 577 -3.48 27.60 48.24
N ASP A 578 -4.39 26.64 48.04
CA ASP A 578 -5.81 26.62 48.43
C ASP A 578 -6.80 27.74 48.02
N GLY A 579 -7.63 27.42 47.01
CA GLY A 579 -8.98 26.92 47.33
C GLY A 579 -10.22 27.79 47.07
N LEU A 580 -11.36 27.08 47.01
CA LEU A 580 -12.77 27.54 47.08
C LEU A 580 -13.38 28.31 45.87
N GLU A 581 -14.01 27.53 44.98
CA GLU A 581 -15.35 27.85 44.45
C GLU A 581 -16.39 27.92 45.63
N PRO A 582 -17.59 28.55 45.51
CA PRO A 582 -18.52 28.29 44.40
C PRO A 582 -19.54 29.41 43.98
N ARG A 583 -20.35 29.07 42.97
CA ARG A 583 -21.76 29.50 42.71
C ARG A 583 -22.08 30.95 42.27
N ALA A 584 -22.36 31.04 40.97
CA ALA A 584 -23.60 31.54 40.35
C ALA A 584 -24.54 32.49 41.12
N GLY A 585 -24.83 33.65 40.52
CA GLY A 585 -25.99 34.50 40.81
C GLY A 585 -26.33 35.40 39.61
N ALA A 586 -27.60 35.43 39.19
CA ALA A 586 -28.07 36.23 38.04
C ALA A 586 -29.13 37.27 38.48
N VAL A 587 -28.97 38.52 38.04
CA VAL A 587 -29.96 39.61 38.19
C VAL A 587 -30.00 40.43 36.88
N THR A 588 -31.12 41.12 36.63
CA THR A 588 -31.57 41.60 35.31
C THR A 588 -31.68 43.13 35.17
N SER A 589 -31.75 43.60 33.91
CA SER A 589 -32.25 44.93 33.47
C SER A 589 -31.40 46.16 33.90
N VAL A 590 -31.52 47.38 33.36
CA VAL A 590 -32.55 48.14 32.58
C VAL A 590 -31.78 48.98 31.52
N ALA A 591 -32.04 49.07 30.20
CA ALA A 591 -33.23 49.24 29.34
C ALA A 591 -33.66 50.72 29.05
N SER A 592 -33.42 51.19 27.81
CA SER A 592 -34.08 52.37 27.15
C SER A 592 -33.82 52.28 25.62
N SER A 593 -34.84 52.01 24.79
CA SER A 593 -35.64 52.96 23.96
C SER A 593 -34.84 53.76 22.92
N GLY A 594 -35.19 53.84 21.62
CA GLY A 594 -36.30 53.30 20.79
C GLY A 594 -36.22 53.98 19.39
N GLY A 595 -37.04 53.69 18.36
CA GLY A 595 -38.13 52.73 18.18
C GLY A 595 -38.87 52.99 16.83
N GLY A 596 -39.65 52.01 16.34
CA GLY A 596 -40.46 52.11 15.11
C GLY A 596 -39.73 51.77 13.80
N GLY A 597 -40.38 51.23 12.77
CA GLY A 597 -41.76 50.74 12.70
C GLY A 597 -42.18 50.33 11.28
N GLY A 598 -43.22 49.49 11.17
CA GLY A 598 -43.79 49.03 9.89
C GLY A 598 -43.32 47.65 9.46
N GLY A 599 -44.25 46.74 9.19
CA GLY A 599 -43.95 45.38 8.74
C GLY A 599 -44.97 44.84 7.75
N ILE A 600 -44.56 43.88 6.93
CA ILE A 600 -45.43 43.10 6.04
C ILE A 600 -45.06 41.62 6.23
N THR A 601 -45.97 40.84 6.80
CA THR A 601 -45.84 39.38 6.89
C THR A 601 -46.95 38.72 6.07
N MET A 602 -46.59 38.10 4.95
CA MET A 602 -47.51 37.28 4.17
C MET A 602 -47.23 35.80 4.46
N ARG A 603 -48.17 35.13 5.12
CA ARG A 603 -48.17 33.66 5.22
C ARG A 603 -48.77 33.09 3.93
N LEU A 604 -48.22 31.99 3.43
CA LEU A 604 -48.95 31.07 2.55
C LEU A 604 -48.70 29.63 3.01
N CYS A 605 -49.72 28.78 2.89
CA CYS A 605 -49.74 27.46 3.52
C CYS A 605 -49.04 26.40 2.67
N LEU A 606 -48.41 25.42 3.33
CA LEU A 606 -48.18 24.11 2.73
C LEU A 606 -49.52 23.41 2.53
N ALA A 607 -49.78 22.94 1.30
CA ALA A 607 -50.92 22.09 0.99
C ALA A 607 -50.44 20.65 0.81
N ILE A 608 -50.86 19.75 1.70
CA ILE A 608 -50.57 18.31 1.59
C ILE A 608 -51.70 17.67 0.77
N ALA A 609 -51.38 17.20 -0.43
CA ALA A 609 -52.28 16.40 -1.26
C ALA A 609 -51.92 14.92 -1.14
N ALA A 610 -52.75 14.15 -0.44
CA ALA A 610 -52.58 12.70 -0.34
C ALA A 610 -53.28 11.99 -1.51
N CYS A 611 -52.51 11.41 -2.43
CA CYS A 611 -53.02 10.54 -3.48
C CYS A 611 -52.80 9.07 -3.12
N THR A 612 -53.78 8.47 -2.44
CA THR A 612 -53.81 7.02 -2.18
C THR A 612 -54.04 6.27 -3.49
N PHE A 613 -53.05 5.53 -3.98
CA PHE A 613 -53.25 4.54 -5.04
C PHE A 613 -53.18 3.12 -4.47
N ILE A 614 -54.27 2.38 -4.66
CA ILE A 614 -54.39 0.97 -4.32
C ILE A 614 -54.10 0.16 -5.58
N MET A 615 -53.14 -0.77 -5.51
CA MET A 615 -53.04 -1.86 -6.47
C MET A 615 -53.10 -3.20 -5.73
N LYS A 616 -53.81 -4.16 -6.33
CA LYS A 616 -53.89 -5.55 -5.88
C LYS A 616 -52.74 -6.37 -6.49
N PRO A 617 -52.32 -7.47 -5.84
CA PRO A 617 -51.48 -8.47 -6.51
C PRO A 617 -52.28 -9.24 -7.57
N PHE A 618 -51.57 -9.77 -8.55
CA PHE A 618 -51.93 -10.94 -9.35
C PHE A 618 -50.64 -11.71 -9.69
N ASP A 619 -50.82 -12.98 -10.05
CA ASP A 619 -49.80 -14.05 -10.08
C ASP A 619 -48.55 -13.79 -10.94
#